data_AF-A0A918Z103-F1
#
_entry.id   AF-A0A918Z103-F1
#
_cell.length_a   1.000
_cell.length_b   1.000
_cell.length_c   1.000
_cell.angle_alpha   90.00
_cell.angle_beta   90.00
_cell.angle_gamma   90.00
#
_symmetry.space_group_name_H-M   'P 1'
#
loop_
_entity.id
_entity.type
_entity.pdbx_description
1 polymer ?
#
loop_
_entity_poly.entity_id
_entity_poly.type
_entity_poly.pdbx_seq_one_letter_code
_entity_poly.pdbx_strand_id
1 'polypeptide(L)'
;MVLQHAQTARAGARNYADWHAKAQGYGRLPDELEAAAARGTSAKGEPLSEEQRAGNRTHAALLRQWLAAGGMQTRWAPPDLTFGEGIDLELGNRTVSVRHLGRANTAGDVVLWDERTRTLVTGDIVVAPTPYSFGSYHSDWIGTLARLRAMKPARIVPGHGLVMGDDAYLQQLAALLEETRRQVRAGRHAGRTLEQLRAGIRLPEFEARFAGTDPARIRAFRAFFLQPGIEQAYKEARGETWLE
;
A
#
# COMPACT_ATOMS: atom_id res chain seq x y z
N MET A 1 -3.91 -2.62 23.79
CA MET A 1 -4.75 -1.51 23.31
C MET A 1 -4.63 -1.43 21.80
N VAL A 2 -5.71 -1.73 21.09
CA VAL A 2 -5.87 -1.63 19.63
C VAL A 2 -6.66 -0.36 19.32
N LEU A 3 -6.08 0.51 18.49
CA LEU A 3 -6.68 1.80 18.10
C LEU A 3 -7.06 1.75 16.63
N GLN A 4 -8.23 2.28 16.28
CA GLN A 4 -8.68 2.31 14.90
C GLN A 4 -9.55 3.54 14.60
N HIS A 5 -9.41 4.10 13.40
CA HIS A 5 -10.33 5.13 12.93
C HIS A 5 -11.76 4.58 12.84
N ALA A 6 -12.76 5.38 13.23
CA ALA A 6 -14.15 4.95 13.33
C ALA A 6 -14.72 4.41 12.01
N GLN A 7 -14.27 4.92 10.85
CA GLN A 7 -14.72 4.43 9.55
C GLN A 7 -14.26 3.00 9.27
N THR A 8 -13.01 2.66 9.59
CA THR A 8 -12.47 1.31 9.38
C THR A 8 -13.05 0.32 10.38
N ALA A 9 -13.29 0.76 11.62
CA ALA A 9 -13.93 -0.07 12.64
C ALA A 9 -15.30 -0.58 12.20
N ARG A 10 -16.11 0.25 11.52
CA ARG A 10 -17.42 -0.13 10.97
C ARG A 10 -17.34 -1.18 9.84
N ALA A 11 -16.24 -1.20 9.08
CA ALA A 11 -16.04 -2.13 7.97
C ALA A 11 -15.31 -3.42 8.38
N GLY A 12 -14.55 -3.39 9.49
CA GLY A 12 -13.54 -4.40 9.83
C GLY A 12 -14.07 -5.83 10.03
N ALA A 13 -15.26 -6.00 10.60
CA ALA A 13 -15.80 -7.33 10.89
C ALA A 13 -16.12 -8.15 9.62
N ARG A 14 -16.58 -7.49 8.54
CA ARG A 14 -16.88 -8.16 7.26
C ARG A 14 -15.63 -8.55 6.51
N ASN A 15 -14.65 -7.64 6.44
CA ASN A 15 -13.41 -7.86 5.70
C ASN A 15 -12.54 -8.98 6.29
N TYR A 16 -12.68 -9.29 7.58
CA TYR A 16 -11.87 -10.31 8.22
C TYR A 16 -12.28 -11.76 7.91
N ALA A 17 -13.58 -12.02 7.76
CA ALA A 17 -14.07 -13.35 7.38
C ALA A 17 -13.52 -13.77 6.02
N ASP A 18 -13.48 -12.83 5.07
CA ASP A 18 -12.89 -13.03 3.74
C ASP A 18 -11.38 -13.25 3.78
N TRP A 19 -10.68 -12.62 4.73
CA TRP A 19 -9.23 -12.77 4.87
C TRP A 19 -8.85 -14.18 5.32
N HIS A 20 -9.53 -14.75 6.33
CA HIS A 20 -9.23 -16.11 6.80
C HIS A 20 -9.44 -17.17 5.72
N ALA A 21 -10.50 -17.04 4.92
CA ALA A 21 -10.75 -17.93 3.79
C ALA A 21 -9.59 -17.89 2.77
N LYS A 22 -9.06 -16.69 2.49
CA LYS A 22 -7.89 -16.50 1.60
C LYS A 22 -6.57 -16.95 2.25
N ALA A 23 -6.44 -16.79 3.57
CA ALA A 23 -5.22 -17.11 4.31
C ALA A 23 -4.88 -18.61 4.31
N GLN A 24 -5.87 -19.50 4.16
CA GLN A 24 -5.65 -20.96 4.12
C GLN A 24 -4.63 -21.41 3.06
N GLY A 25 -4.46 -20.66 1.97
CA GLY A 25 -3.45 -20.97 0.93
C GLY A 25 -2.00 -20.68 1.35
N TYR A 26 -1.77 -19.83 2.35
CA TYR A 26 -0.42 -19.37 2.70
C TYR A 26 0.44 -20.42 3.42
N GLY A 27 -0.18 -21.47 3.99
CA GLY A 27 0.55 -22.52 4.67
C GLY A 27 1.50 -23.32 3.76
N ARG A 28 1.15 -23.47 2.48
CA ARG A 28 1.94 -24.22 1.48
C ARG A 28 2.87 -23.34 0.65
N LEU A 29 2.63 -22.03 0.65
CA LEU A 29 3.33 -21.07 -0.20
C LEU A 29 4.86 -21.05 -0.01
N PRO A 30 5.43 -21.20 1.21
CA PRO A 30 6.89 -21.25 1.35
C PRO A 30 7.53 -22.41 0.58
N ASP A 31 6.91 -23.59 0.65
CA ASP A 31 7.45 -24.79 -0.01
C ASP A 31 7.28 -24.70 -1.52
N GLU A 32 6.18 -24.12 -1.99
CA GLU A 32 5.96 -23.83 -3.41
C GLU A 32 7.01 -22.85 -3.97
N LEU A 33 7.34 -21.80 -3.23
CA LEU A 33 8.34 -20.81 -3.61
C LEU A 33 9.76 -21.42 -3.65
N GLU A 34 10.13 -22.23 -2.67
CA GLU A 34 11.40 -22.97 -2.66
C GLU A 34 11.47 -23.96 -3.82
N ALA A 35 10.41 -24.74 -4.05
CA ALA A 35 10.38 -25.69 -5.15
C ALA A 35 10.51 -24.99 -6.51
N ALA A 36 9.86 -23.83 -6.69
CA ALA A 36 10.01 -23.01 -7.89
C ALA A 36 11.44 -22.47 -8.03
N ALA A 37 12.06 -22.01 -6.94
CA ALA A 37 13.44 -21.54 -6.93
C ALA A 37 14.42 -22.68 -7.26
N ALA A 38 14.24 -23.87 -6.71
CA ALA A 38 15.07 -25.04 -6.97
C ALA A 38 14.95 -25.49 -8.44
N ARG A 39 13.71 -25.63 -8.93
CA ARG A 39 13.41 -26.03 -10.31
C ARG A 39 13.82 -24.98 -11.36
N GLY A 40 13.88 -23.70 -10.98
CA GLY A 40 14.22 -22.61 -11.89
C GLY A 40 13.06 -22.19 -12.82
N THR A 41 11.83 -22.60 -12.53
CA THR A 41 10.64 -22.20 -13.30
C THR A 41 9.47 -21.80 -12.41
N SER A 42 8.69 -20.81 -12.86
CA SER A 42 7.47 -20.33 -12.21
C SER A 42 6.38 -21.41 -12.17
N ALA A 43 5.28 -21.15 -11.44
CA ALA A 43 4.10 -22.03 -11.45
C ALA A 43 3.46 -22.19 -12.84
N LYS A 44 3.74 -21.26 -13.76
CA LYS A 44 3.30 -21.32 -15.17
C LYS A 44 4.34 -21.93 -16.11
N GLY A 45 5.47 -22.43 -15.59
CA GLY A 45 6.53 -23.06 -16.37
C GLY A 45 7.54 -22.07 -16.99
N GLU A 46 7.45 -20.79 -16.67
CA GLU A 46 8.35 -19.76 -17.22
C GLU A 46 9.72 -19.80 -16.52
N PRO A 47 10.85 -19.68 -17.24
CA PRO A 47 12.18 -19.61 -16.63
C PRO A 47 12.31 -18.45 -15.63
N LEU A 48 12.96 -18.71 -14.49
CA LEU A 48 13.24 -17.71 -13.46
C LEU A 48 14.72 -17.27 -13.54
N SER A 49 14.96 -15.95 -13.45
CA SER A 49 16.31 -15.40 -13.27
C SER A 49 16.89 -15.79 -11.90
N GLU A 50 18.22 -15.72 -11.75
CA GLU A 50 18.84 -16.02 -10.45
C GLU A 50 18.35 -15.08 -9.33
N GLU A 51 18.10 -13.82 -9.67
CA GLU A 51 17.48 -12.87 -8.75
C GLU A 51 16.06 -13.29 -8.34
N GLN A 52 15.22 -13.73 -9.28
CA GLN A 52 13.87 -14.22 -8.94
C GLN A 52 13.93 -15.47 -8.07
N ARG A 53 14.90 -16.37 -8.32
CA ARG A 53 15.12 -17.57 -7.51
C ARG A 53 15.58 -17.18 -6.10
N ALA A 54 16.52 -16.25 -5.97
CA ALA A 54 16.95 -15.71 -4.68
C ALA A 54 15.79 -15.04 -3.94
N GLY A 55 15.00 -14.21 -4.63
CA GLY A 55 13.81 -13.57 -4.08
C GLY A 55 12.77 -14.57 -3.59
N ASN A 56 12.53 -15.65 -4.34
CA ASN A 56 11.63 -16.73 -3.91
C ASN A 56 12.14 -17.41 -2.63
N ARG A 57 13.45 -17.69 -2.52
CA ARG A 57 14.05 -18.26 -1.30
C ARG A 57 13.90 -17.34 -0.10
N THR A 58 14.20 -16.05 -0.28
CA THR A 58 14.01 -15.04 0.78
C THR A 58 12.55 -14.94 1.20
N HIS A 59 11.62 -14.91 0.24
CA HIS A 59 10.20 -14.82 0.54
C HIS A 59 9.69 -16.08 1.27
N ALA A 60 10.13 -17.26 0.85
CA ALA A 60 9.82 -18.51 1.55
C ALA A 60 10.33 -18.48 3.01
N ALA A 61 11.56 -18.01 3.24
CA ALA A 61 12.11 -17.88 4.59
C ALA A 61 11.29 -16.92 5.47
N LEU A 62 10.90 -15.76 4.93
CA LEU A 62 10.06 -14.79 5.63
C LEU A 62 8.67 -15.36 5.96
N LEU A 63 8.04 -16.04 5.01
CA LEU A 63 6.75 -16.68 5.23
C LEU A 63 6.85 -17.80 6.28
N ARG A 64 7.93 -18.60 6.27
CA ARG A 64 8.17 -19.61 7.32
C ARG A 64 8.31 -18.97 8.70
N GLN A 65 9.04 -17.86 8.80
CA GLN A 65 9.16 -17.10 10.05
C GLN A 65 7.79 -16.59 10.52
N TRP A 66 6.99 -16.04 9.61
CA TRP A 66 5.63 -15.57 9.91
C TRP A 66 4.70 -16.72 10.34
N LEU A 67 4.74 -17.86 9.65
CA LEU A 67 3.98 -19.07 10.02
C LEU A 67 4.36 -19.58 11.41
N ALA A 68 5.67 -19.68 11.68
CA ALA A 68 6.20 -20.11 12.98
C ALA A 68 5.83 -19.14 14.11
N ALA A 69 5.72 -17.84 13.82
CA ALA A 69 5.24 -16.82 14.74
C ALA A 69 3.71 -16.83 14.94
N GLY A 70 3.00 -17.85 14.44
CA GLY A 70 1.55 -17.96 14.56
C GLY A 70 0.78 -17.06 13.59
N GLY A 71 1.36 -16.70 12.44
CA GLY A 71 0.71 -15.89 11.43
C GLY A 71 -0.67 -16.40 11.00
N MET A 72 -0.80 -17.72 10.87
CA MET A 72 -2.09 -18.40 10.59
C MET A 72 -3.04 -18.47 11.80
N GLN A 73 -2.53 -18.20 12.99
CA GLN A 73 -3.28 -18.17 14.24
C GLN A 73 -3.71 -16.74 14.61
N THR A 74 -3.41 -15.75 13.76
CA THR A 74 -3.90 -14.38 13.95
C THR A 74 -5.42 -14.40 14.02
N ARG A 75 -5.95 -13.66 14.99
CA ARG A 75 -7.39 -13.47 15.18
C ARG A 75 -7.68 -11.99 15.05
N TRP A 76 -8.85 -11.67 14.53
CA TRP A 76 -9.32 -10.31 14.53
C TRP A 76 -9.66 -9.92 15.94
N ALA A 77 -9.09 -8.81 16.36
CA ALA A 77 -9.47 -8.13 17.58
C ALA A 77 -10.24 -6.87 17.16
N PRO A 78 -11.46 -6.64 17.69
CA PRO A 78 -12.09 -5.33 17.56
C PRO A 78 -11.20 -4.26 18.20
N PRO A 79 -11.31 -2.99 17.77
CA PRO A 79 -10.57 -1.91 18.43
C PRO A 79 -11.05 -1.72 19.87
N ASP A 80 -10.10 -1.51 20.79
CA ASP A 80 -10.39 -1.12 22.17
C ASP A 80 -10.89 0.33 22.23
N LEU A 81 -10.39 1.18 21.33
CA LEU A 81 -10.78 2.58 21.22
C LEU A 81 -10.88 3.00 19.75
N THR A 82 -11.93 3.76 19.45
CA THR A 82 -12.12 4.41 18.15
C THR A 82 -12.10 5.92 18.29
N PHE A 83 -11.67 6.60 17.22
CA PHE A 83 -11.63 8.06 17.16
C PHE A 83 -12.09 8.56 15.79
N GLY A 84 -12.50 9.83 15.75
CA GLY A 84 -12.81 10.55 14.52
C GLY A 84 -11.57 11.22 13.95
N GLU A 85 -11.29 12.47 14.30
CA GLU A 85 -10.17 13.22 13.72
C GLU A 85 -8.80 12.84 14.33
N GLY A 86 -8.75 12.55 15.62
CA GLY A 86 -7.51 12.16 16.28
C GLY A 86 -7.68 11.88 17.78
N ILE A 87 -6.59 11.40 18.38
CA ILE A 87 -6.45 11.21 19.82
C ILE A 87 -4.97 11.38 20.20
N ASP A 88 -4.69 11.95 21.37
CA ASP A 88 -3.34 11.98 21.93
C ASP A 88 -3.15 10.83 22.91
N LEU A 89 -2.01 10.13 22.77
CA LEU A 89 -1.65 8.99 23.59
C LEU A 89 -0.53 9.39 24.54
N GLU A 90 -0.80 9.27 25.84
CA GLU A 90 0.20 9.47 26.88
C GLU A 90 0.98 8.17 27.12
N LEU A 91 2.25 8.16 26.73
CA LEU A 91 3.18 7.02 26.86
C LEU A 91 4.20 7.28 27.98
N GLY A 92 3.72 7.77 29.13
CA GLY A 92 4.54 8.16 30.27
C GLY A 92 5.09 9.58 30.12
N ASN A 93 6.38 9.73 29.83
CA ASN A 93 7.02 11.05 29.62
C ASN A 93 6.94 11.53 28.14
N ARG A 94 6.03 10.94 27.37
CA ARG A 94 5.97 11.04 25.92
C ARG A 94 4.54 11.04 25.43
N THR A 95 4.08 12.18 24.91
CA THR A 95 2.81 12.25 24.18
C THR A 95 3.05 11.98 22.70
N VAL A 96 2.24 11.10 22.11
CA VAL A 96 2.22 10.85 20.65
C VAL A 96 0.81 11.10 20.13
N SER A 97 0.72 11.87 19.06
CA SER A 97 -0.54 12.24 18.43
C SER A 97 -0.93 11.22 17.37
N VAL A 98 -2.11 10.63 17.51
CA VAL A 98 -2.77 9.85 16.45
C VAL A 98 -3.68 10.80 15.68
N ARG A 99 -3.56 10.84 14.36
CA ARG A 99 -4.36 11.73 13.50
C ARG A 99 -4.89 10.98 12.28
N HIS A 100 -6.14 11.25 11.92
CA HIS A 100 -6.69 10.94 10.61
C HIS A 100 -6.55 12.18 9.73
N LEU A 101 -5.62 12.14 8.77
CA LEU A 101 -5.33 13.28 7.88
C LEU A 101 -6.02 13.12 6.53
N GLY A 102 -7.17 12.45 6.50
CA GLY A 102 -7.94 12.16 5.29
C GLY A 102 -7.62 10.78 4.69
N ARG A 103 -8.43 10.41 3.70
CA ARG A 103 -8.35 9.12 3.01
C ARG A 103 -7.09 9.05 2.14
N ALA A 104 -6.51 7.86 2.03
CA ALA A 104 -5.36 7.63 1.17
C ALA A 104 -5.36 6.18 0.65
N ASN A 105 -4.50 5.31 1.18
CA ASN A 105 -4.48 3.89 0.86
C ASN A 105 -5.80 3.21 1.25
N THR A 106 -6.40 3.63 2.37
CA THR A 106 -7.72 3.21 2.84
C THR A 106 -8.58 4.39 3.26
N ALA A 107 -9.84 4.11 3.58
CA ALA A 107 -10.80 5.13 4.01
C ALA A 107 -10.54 5.65 5.43
N GLY A 108 -9.80 4.92 6.25
CA GLY A 108 -9.51 5.31 7.63
C GLY A 108 -8.05 5.14 7.96
N ASP A 109 -7.18 5.57 7.06
CA ASP A 109 -5.75 5.65 7.31
C ASP A 109 -5.46 6.59 8.49
N VAL A 110 -4.45 6.25 9.27
CA VAL A 110 -4.07 6.99 10.48
C VAL A 110 -2.57 7.18 10.47
N VAL A 111 -2.13 8.29 11.06
CA VAL A 111 -0.71 8.55 11.29
C VAL A 111 -0.42 8.72 12.76
N LEU A 112 0.80 8.35 13.17
CA LEU A 112 1.36 8.73 14.46
C LEU A 112 2.34 9.87 14.26
N TRP A 113 2.22 10.89 15.10
CA TRP A 113 3.07 12.06 15.09
C TRP A 113 3.71 12.28 16.44
N ASP A 114 5.03 12.36 16.41
CA ASP A 114 5.85 12.68 17.57
C ASP A 114 6.51 14.05 17.34
N GLU A 115 5.95 15.08 17.98
CA GLU A 115 6.39 16.47 17.83
C GLU A 115 7.86 16.69 18.23
N ARG A 116 8.32 16.11 19.35
CA ARG A 116 9.68 16.36 19.86
C ARG A 116 10.76 15.90 18.89
N THR A 117 10.55 14.77 18.22
CA THR A 117 11.51 14.25 17.23
C THR A 117 11.12 14.60 15.80
N ARG A 118 9.93 15.20 15.61
CA ARG A 118 9.29 15.40 14.31
C ARG A 118 9.25 14.11 13.49
N THR A 119 8.89 13.01 14.15
CA THR A 119 8.79 11.68 13.51
C THR A 119 7.34 11.40 13.14
N LEU A 120 7.13 11.11 11.86
CA LEU A 120 5.84 10.76 11.30
C LEU A 120 5.81 9.29 10.92
N VAL A 121 4.93 8.50 11.55
CA VAL A 121 4.65 7.11 11.16
C VAL A 121 3.37 7.11 10.34
N THR A 122 3.45 6.70 9.09
CA THR A 122 2.35 6.92 8.12
C THR A 122 1.47 5.70 7.89
N GLY A 123 1.90 4.52 8.34
CA GLY A 123 1.36 3.27 7.81
C GLY A 123 1.44 3.24 6.28
N ASP A 124 0.52 2.50 5.66
CA ASP A 124 0.52 2.30 4.20
C ASP A 124 0.05 3.50 3.38
N ILE A 125 -0.20 4.67 3.99
CA ILE A 125 -0.27 5.93 3.25
C ILE A 125 1.04 6.15 2.47
N VAL A 126 2.16 5.64 2.99
CA VAL A 126 3.45 5.60 2.30
C VAL A 126 4.00 4.18 2.35
N VAL A 127 4.18 3.59 1.17
CA VAL A 127 4.79 2.27 0.94
C VAL A 127 5.89 2.49 -0.10
N ALA A 128 7.13 2.11 0.22
CA ALA A 128 8.30 2.32 -0.63
C ALA A 128 9.09 1.02 -0.87
N PRO A 129 9.71 0.86 -2.05
CA PRO A 129 9.73 1.81 -3.16
C PRO A 129 8.47 1.76 -4.03
N THR A 130 7.65 0.72 -3.94
CA THR A 130 6.44 0.54 -4.77
C THR A 130 5.17 0.84 -3.96
N PRO A 131 4.42 1.92 -4.29
CA PRO A 131 3.17 2.23 -3.62
C PRO A 131 2.06 1.22 -3.96
N TYR A 132 1.09 1.09 -3.07
CA TYR A 132 -0.08 0.21 -3.25
C TYR A 132 -1.31 1.04 -3.64
N SER A 133 -2.01 0.63 -4.70
CA SER A 133 -3.15 1.35 -5.23
C SER A 133 -4.44 0.51 -5.26
N PHE A 134 -4.52 -0.50 -4.40
CA PHE A 134 -5.67 -1.41 -4.33
C PHE A 134 -6.82 -0.77 -3.58
N GLY A 135 -7.73 -0.16 -4.32
CA GLY A 135 -8.91 0.46 -3.73
C GLY A 135 -8.63 1.74 -2.94
N SER A 136 -7.54 2.41 -3.32
CA SER A 136 -7.10 3.67 -2.72
C SER A 136 -7.87 4.87 -3.26
N TYR A 137 -7.81 5.98 -2.53
CA TYR A 137 -8.54 7.22 -2.77
C TYR A 137 -7.60 8.26 -3.40
N HIS A 138 -7.28 8.13 -4.68
CA HIS A 138 -6.25 8.94 -5.35
C HIS A 138 -6.45 10.44 -5.17
N SER A 139 -7.71 10.90 -5.24
CA SER A 139 -8.02 12.33 -5.10
C SER A 139 -7.67 12.85 -3.72
N ASP A 140 -8.10 12.12 -2.69
CA ASP A 140 -7.90 12.50 -1.31
C ASP A 140 -6.46 12.24 -0.87
N TRP A 141 -5.84 11.19 -1.39
CA TRP A 141 -4.47 10.78 -1.10
C TRP A 141 -3.50 11.90 -1.44
N ILE A 142 -3.66 12.58 -2.58
CA ILE A 142 -2.87 13.76 -2.94
C ILE A 142 -2.97 14.84 -1.85
N GLY A 143 -4.19 15.14 -1.39
CA GLY A 143 -4.41 16.08 -0.28
C GLY A 143 -3.84 15.61 1.05
N THR A 144 -3.91 14.30 1.33
CA THR A 144 -3.35 13.67 2.52
C THR A 144 -1.83 13.79 2.51
N LEU A 145 -1.16 13.49 1.39
CA LEU A 145 0.28 13.68 1.22
C LEU A 145 0.68 15.15 1.43
N ALA A 146 -0.09 16.11 0.92
CA ALA A 146 0.16 17.53 1.17
C ALA A 146 0.08 17.89 2.66
N ARG A 147 -0.90 17.35 3.39
CA ARG A 147 -1.02 17.52 4.85
C ARG A 147 0.15 16.89 5.60
N LEU A 148 0.59 15.68 5.22
CA LEU A 148 1.79 15.06 5.81
C LEU A 148 3.03 15.93 5.64
N ARG A 149 3.23 16.48 4.44
CA ARG A 149 4.36 17.38 4.15
C ARG A 149 4.29 18.68 4.93
N ALA A 150 3.10 19.24 5.12
CA ALA A 150 2.89 20.46 5.90
C ALA A 150 3.31 20.34 7.37
N MET A 151 3.36 19.12 7.92
CA MET A 151 3.87 18.84 9.27
C MET A 151 5.40 18.98 9.38
N LYS A 152 6.11 19.10 8.25
CA LYS A 152 7.58 19.25 8.18
C LYS A 152 8.32 18.16 8.99
N PRO A 153 8.04 16.86 8.73
CA PRO A 153 8.69 15.77 9.44
C PRO A 153 10.20 15.81 9.24
N ALA A 154 10.96 15.58 10.31
CA ALA A 154 12.39 15.30 10.22
C ALA A 154 12.67 13.83 9.88
N ARG A 155 11.67 12.96 10.09
CA ARG A 155 11.74 11.53 9.79
C ARG A 155 10.37 10.99 9.41
N ILE A 156 10.33 10.17 8.37
CA ILE A 156 9.11 9.46 7.95
C ILE A 156 9.36 7.95 8.06
N VAL A 157 8.52 7.28 8.83
CA VAL A 157 8.49 5.82 8.96
C VAL A 157 7.31 5.30 8.13
N PRO A 158 7.56 4.74 6.94
CA PRO A 158 6.50 4.22 6.07
C PRO A 158 5.92 2.93 6.64
N GLY A 159 4.77 2.49 6.12
CA GLY A 159 4.22 1.16 6.42
C GLY A 159 5.12 0.03 5.92
N HIS A 160 5.73 0.25 4.75
CA HIS A 160 6.78 -0.60 4.19
C HIS A 160 7.91 0.23 3.58
N GLY A 161 9.14 -0.25 3.74
CA GLY A 161 10.34 0.36 3.17
C GLY A 161 11.26 0.97 4.22
N LEU A 162 12.31 1.64 3.75
CA LEU A 162 13.29 2.29 4.62
C LEU A 162 12.73 3.59 5.20
N VAL A 163 13.19 3.92 6.41
CA VAL A 163 12.93 5.22 7.04
C VAL A 163 13.52 6.34 6.18
N MET A 164 12.73 7.39 5.93
CA MET A 164 13.11 8.52 5.08
C MET A 164 13.49 9.73 5.94
N GLY A 165 14.46 10.51 5.47
CA GLY A 165 14.93 11.75 6.12
C GLY A 165 14.38 13.04 5.50
N ASP A 166 13.62 12.94 4.41
CA ASP A 166 13.00 14.05 3.70
C ASP A 166 11.62 13.64 3.16
N ASP A 167 10.93 14.56 2.49
CA ASP A 167 9.61 14.35 1.91
C ASP A 167 9.63 14.13 0.38
N ALA A 168 10.81 13.92 -0.23
CA ALA A 168 10.94 13.84 -1.68
C ALA A 168 10.14 12.66 -2.26
N TYR A 169 10.07 11.55 -1.53
CA TYR A 169 9.24 10.41 -1.93
C TYR A 169 7.75 10.74 -1.93
N LEU A 170 7.25 11.50 -0.95
CA LEU A 170 5.85 11.92 -0.88
C LEU A 170 5.49 12.84 -2.06
N GLN A 171 6.43 13.71 -2.47
CA GLN A 171 6.27 14.55 -3.66
C GLN A 171 6.15 13.70 -4.94
N GLN A 172 7.03 12.71 -5.10
CA GLN A 172 6.99 11.81 -6.26
C GLN A 172 5.70 10.98 -6.29
N LEU A 173 5.24 10.52 -5.13
CA LEU A 173 4.00 9.77 -5.01
C LEU A 173 2.78 10.63 -5.38
N ALA A 174 2.73 11.89 -4.91
CA ALA A 174 1.67 12.82 -5.30
C ALA A 174 1.66 13.05 -6.82
N ALA A 175 2.82 13.30 -7.42
CA ALA A 175 2.94 13.50 -8.87
C ALA A 175 2.52 12.26 -9.67
N LEU A 176 2.84 11.06 -9.18
CA LEU A 176 2.43 9.80 -9.78
C LEU A 176 0.90 9.63 -9.76
N LEU A 177 0.27 9.92 -8.63
CA LEU A 177 -1.19 9.89 -8.48
C LEU A 177 -1.86 10.92 -9.41
N GLU A 178 -1.35 12.16 -9.44
CA GLU A 178 -1.85 13.23 -10.31
C GLU A 178 -1.77 12.84 -11.79
N GLU A 179 -0.63 12.33 -12.23
CA GLU A 179 -0.43 11.93 -13.62
C GLU A 179 -1.32 10.75 -14.02
N THR A 180 -1.44 9.74 -13.15
CA THR A 180 -2.34 8.60 -13.37
C THR A 180 -3.77 9.09 -13.57
N ARG A 181 -4.26 9.94 -12.65
CA ARG A 181 -5.59 10.54 -12.75
C ARG A 181 -5.75 11.37 -14.02
N ARG A 182 -4.74 12.16 -14.40
CA ARG A 182 -4.77 13.02 -15.59
C ARG A 182 -4.93 12.18 -16.87
N GLN A 183 -4.11 11.15 -17.07
CA GLN A 183 -4.19 10.30 -18.26
C GLN A 183 -5.51 9.53 -18.33
N VAL A 184 -6.00 9.02 -17.19
CA VAL A 184 -7.29 8.33 -17.14
C VAL A 184 -8.44 9.26 -17.48
N ARG A 185 -8.51 10.46 -16.88
CA ARG A 185 -9.55 11.46 -17.23
C ARG A 185 -9.51 11.82 -18.70
N ALA A 186 -8.33 12.12 -19.25
CA ALA A 186 -8.18 12.47 -20.66
C ALA A 186 -8.65 11.34 -21.58
N GLY A 187 -8.26 10.10 -21.28
CA GLY A 187 -8.70 8.95 -22.07
C GLY A 187 -10.20 8.67 -21.95
N ARG A 188 -10.80 8.89 -20.78
CA ARG A 188 -12.26 8.83 -20.61
C ARG A 188 -13.00 9.90 -21.41
N HIS A 189 -12.51 11.15 -21.40
CA HIS A 189 -13.07 12.20 -22.25
C HIS A 189 -12.99 11.86 -23.74
N ALA A 190 -11.97 11.09 -24.15
CA ALA A 190 -11.82 10.55 -25.50
C ALA A 190 -12.64 9.26 -25.75
N GLY A 191 -13.54 8.86 -24.84
CA GLY A 191 -14.41 7.69 -24.99
C GLY A 191 -13.72 6.34 -24.79
N ARG A 192 -12.50 6.29 -24.24
CA ARG A 192 -11.79 5.02 -24.02
C ARG A 192 -12.39 4.23 -22.85
N THR A 193 -12.51 2.92 -23.06
CA THR A 193 -12.89 1.93 -22.05
C THR A 193 -11.76 1.69 -21.04
N LEU A 194 -12.07 1.08 -19.89
CA LEU A 194 -11.07 0.71 -18.90
C LEU A 194 -10.00 -0.22 -19.49
N GLU A 195 -10.40 -1.19 -20.31
CA GLU A 195 -9.52 -2.14 -20.98
C GLU A 195 -8.53 -1.40 -21.89
N GLN A 196 -9.01 -0.45 -22.68
CA GLN A 196 -8.17 0.38 -23.55
C GLN A 196 -7.19 1.26 -22.75
N LEU A 197 -7.61 1.78 -21.59
CA LEU A 197 -6.73 2.57 -20.72
C LEU A 197 -5.65 1.72 -20.07
N ARG A 198 -5.99 0.54 -19.55
CA ARG A 198 -5.02 -0.45 -19.03
C ARG A 198 -4.02 -0.87 -20.10
N ALA A 199 -4.48 -1.06 -21.33
CA ALA A 199 -3.65 -1.40 -22.46
C ALA A 199 -2.81 -0.22 -22.97
N GLY A 200 -3.20 1.04 -22.73
CA GLY A 200 -2.53 2.22 -23.30
C GLY A 200 -1.61 2.99 -22.34
N ILE A 201 -1.96 3.08 -21.06
CA ILE A 201 -1.21 3.88 -20.07
C ILE A 201 0.04 3.12 -19.62
N ARG A 202 1.19 3.80 -19.58
CA ARG A 202 2.51 3.19 -19.27
C ARG A 202 3.34 3.91 -18.21
N LEU A 203 3.24 5.24 -18.09
CA LEU A 203 3.98 6.06 -17.11
C LEU A 203 5.50 5.76 -17.03
N PRO A 204 6.23 5.75 -18.15
CA PRO A 204 7.61 5.25 -18.19
C PRO A 204 8.58 6.01 -17.27
N GLU A 205 8.43 7.33 -17.14
CA GLU A 205 9.27 8.12 -16.22
C GLU A 205 9.07 7.72 -14.75
N PHE A 206 7.82 7.44 -14.35
CA PHE A 206 7.53 7.00 -13.00
C PHE A 206 7.93 5.55 -12.77
N GLU A 207 7.73 4.67 -13.76
CA GLU A 207 8.25 3.32 -13.70
C GLU A 207 9.77 3.34 -13.46
N ALA A 208 10.52 4.16 -14.20
CA ALA A 208 11.96 4.31 -13.98
C ALA A 208 12.31 4.86 -12.59
N ARG A 209 11.57 5.85 -12.06
CA ARG A 209 11.81 6.42 -10.72
C ARG A 209 11.53 5.43 -9.59
N PHE A 210 10.43 4.67 -9.69
CA PHE A 210 9.94 3.81 -8.61
C PHE A 210 10.48 2.38 -8.68
N ALA A 211 10.81 1.89 -9.87
CA ALA A 211 11.29 0.54 -10.09
C ALA A 211 12.75 0.46 -10.60
N GLY A 212 13.30 1.55 -11.12
CA GLY A 212 14.58 1.52 -11.82
C GLY A 212 14.51 0.67 -13.08
N THR A 213 15.58 -0.07 -13.36
CA THR A 213 15.66 -1.02 -14.49
C THR A 213 15.41 -2.46 -14.07
N ASP A 214 15.08 -2.69 -12.81
CA ASP A 214 14.90 -4.02 -12.25
C ASP A 214 13.59 -4.67 -12.73
N PRO A 215 13.63 -5.81 -13.43
CA PRO A 215 12.42 -6.43 -13.98
C PRO A 215 11.41 -6.85 -12.90
N ALA A 216 11.86 -7.23 -11.70
CA ALA A 216 10.96 -7.62 -10.62
C ALA A 216 10.24 -6.41 -10.01
N ARG A 217 10.96 -5.29 -9.80
CA ARG A 217 10.38 -4.04 -9.35
C ARG A 217 9.45 -3.42 -10.40
N ILE A 218 9.77 -3.54 -11.69
CA ILE A 218 8.90 -3.09 -12.77
C ILE A 218 7.58 -3.88 -12.74
N ARG A 219 7.66 -5.22 -12.60
CA ARG A 219 6.46 -6.05 -12.45
C ARG A 219 5.67 -5.67 -11.20
N ALA A 220 6.33 -5.45 -10.06
CA ALA A 220 5.69 -5.03 -8.82
C ALA A 220 4.99 -3.67 -8.98
N PHE A 221 5.67 -2.67 -9.55
CA PHE A 221 5.09 -1.35 -9.84
C PHE A 221 3.83 -1.47 -10.70
N ARG A 222 3.90 -2.28 -11.77
CA ARG A 222 2.75 -2.48 -12.66
C ARG A 222 1.59 -3.18 -11.95
N ALA A 223 1.88 -4.20 -11.16
CA ALA A 223 0.88 -5.03 -10.49
C ALA A 223 0.24 -4.34 -9.28
N PHE A 224 1.02 -3.60 -8.50
CA PHE A 224 0.59 -3.03 -7.21
C PHE A 224 0.16 -1.57 -7.32
N PHE A 225 0.74 -0.83 -8.26
CA PHE A 225 0.36 0.56 -8.50
C PHE A 225 -0.37 0.74 -9.83
N LEU A 226 0.28 0.51 -10.97
CA LEU A 226 -0.22 1.01 -12.26
C LEU A 226 -1.60 0.45 -12.62
N GLN A 227 -1.76 -0.87 -12.65
CA GLN A 227 -3.02 -1.49 -13.08
C GLN A 227 -4.16 -1.24 -12.09
N PRO A 228 -3.98 -1.41 -10.77
CA PRO A 228 -5.00 -1.01 -9.80
C PRO A 228 -5.28 0.50 -9.82
N GLY A 229 -4.26 1.33 -10.01
CA GLY A 229 -4.37 2.78 -10.03
C GLY A 229 -5.14 3.32 -11.23
N ILE A 230 -4.95 2.72 -12.42
CA ILE A 230 -5.77 3.03 -13.59
C ILE A 230 -7.25 2.71 -13.30
N GLU A 231 -7.51 1.55 -12.69
CA GLU A 231 -8.87 1.16 -12.31
C GLU A 231 -9.48 2.14 -11.30
N GLN A 232 -8.75 2.51 -10.24
CA GLN A 232 -9.29 3.44 -9.24
C GLN A 232 -9.50 4.84 -9.77
N ALA A 233 -8.56 5.37 -10.54
CA ALA A 233 -8.75 6.65 -11.20
C ALA A 233 -9.94 6.62 -12.18
N TYR A 234 -10.23 5.47 -12.80
CA TYR A 234 -11.37 5.32 -13.71
C TYR A 234 -12.71 5.32 -12.96
N LYS A 235 -12.79 4.58 -11.85
CA LYS A 235 -13.93 4.55 -10.94
C LYS A 235 -14.22 5.93 -10.35
N GLU A 236 -13.20 6.59 -9.81
CA GLU A 236 -13.32 7.96 -9.28
C GLU A 236 -13.79 8.94 -10.36
N ALA A 237 -13.27 8.84 -11.60
CA ALA A 237 -13.72 9.70 -12.68
C ALA A 237 -15.18 9.47 -13.07
N ARG A 238 -15.76 8.29 -12.80
CA ARG A 238 -17.18 7.97 -13.01
C ARG A 238 -18.07 8.47 -11.88
N GLY A 239 -17.50 9.00 -10.81
CA GLY A 239 -18.24 9.32 -9.59
C GLY A 239 -18.69 8.08 -8.83
N GLU A 240 -18.10 6.91 -9.11
CA GLU A 240 -18.36 5.70 -8.32
C GLU A 240 -17.82 5.96 -6.91
N THR A 241 -18.74 6.04 -5.94
CA THR A 241 -18.39 6.23 -4.55
C THR A 241 -17.99 4.90 -3.94
N TRP A 242 -16.88 4.90 -3.21
CA TRP A 242 -16.51 3.82 -2.32
C TRP A 242 -17.52 3.72 -1.18
N LEU A 243 -18.60 2.96 -1.38
CA LEU A 243 -19.51 2.35 -0.40
C LEU A 243 -20.82 1.92 -1.10
N GLU A 244 -20.73 1.04 -2.09
CA GLU A 244 -21.80 0.09 -2.45
C GLU A 244 -21.22 -1.32 -2.50
#